data_AF-A0A7S2S3V6-F1
#
_entry.id   AF-A0A7S2S3V6-F1
#
_cell.length_a   1.000
_cell.length_b   1.000
_cell.length_c   1.000
_cell.angle_alpha   90.00
_cell.angle_beta   90.00
_cell.angle_gamma   90.00
#
_symmetry.space_group_name_H-M   'P 1'
#
loop_
_entity.id
_entity.type
_entity.pdbx_description
1 polymer ?
#
loop_
_entity_poly.entity_id
_entity_poly.type
_entity_poly.pdbx_seq_one_letter_code
_entity_poly.pdbx_strand_id
1 'polypeptide(L)'
;GFLHSSFCCALCCTQIAMGQVMQRSRLDWLGSPTTKELAVGTFRIVLILSIASIVFSFALNLYEDSYWDSGMDSPSIITTIKTCGEVLFILWSIFALYKTRQSVRERYSIPEERCVGCEDLCCSIFCSCCTVAQLARHTGEHEKYQGIYFSETGLPLEAPMAM
;
A
#
# COMPACT_ATOMS: atom_id res chain seq x y z
N GLY A 1 3.36 19.69 1.11
CA GLY A 1 2.03 20.29 0.91
C GLY A 1 1.03 19.28 0.36
N PHE A 2 -0.25 19.67 0.31
CA PHE A 2 -1.37 18.88 -0.22
C PHE A 2 -1.24 18.49 -1.72
N LEU A 3 -0.33 19.16 -2.45
CA LEU A 3 -0.01 18.91 -3.87
C LEU A 3 1.38 18.27 -4.07
N HIS A 4 1.86 17.48 -3.10
CA HIS A 4 3.10 16.70 -3.30
C HIS A 4 2.79 15.43 -4.09
N SER A 5 3.68 15.03 -5.01
CA SER A 5 3.58 13.80 -5.82
C SER A 5 3.13 12.57 -5.01
N SER A 6 3.68 12.43 -3.79
CA SER A 6 3.34 11.35 -2.85
C SER A 6 1.89 11.36 -2.37
N PHE A 7 1.23 12.53 -2.30
CA PHE A 7 -0.15 12.64 -1.85
C PHE A 7 -1.14 12.21 -2.93
N CYS A 8 -0.93 12.61 -4.20
CA CYS A 8 -1.73 12.10 -5.33
C CYS A 8 -1.56 10.60 -5.54
N CYS A 9 -0.32 10.09 -5.47
CA CYS A 9 -0.08 8.64 -5.51
C CYS A 9 -0.66 7.92 -4.28
N ALA A 10 -0.66 8.52 -3.09
CA ALA A 10 -1.29 7.92 -1.92
C ALA A 10 -2.83 7.96 -1.94
N LEU A 11 -3.46 8.82 -2.76
CA LEU A 11 -4.91 8.91 -2.89
C LEU A 11 -5.45 8.00 -4.01
N CYS A 12 -4.71 7.87 -5.11
CA CYS A 12 -5.09 7.01 -6.24
C CYS A 12 -4.42 5.62 -6.25
N CYS A 13 -3.29 5.45 -5.54
CA CYS A 13 -2.45 4.24 -5.58
C CYS A 13 -1.78 3.96 -4.21
N THR A 14 -2.55 3.98 -3.12
CA THR A 14 -2.06 3.78 -1.74
C THR A 14 -1.14 2.56 -1.60
N GLN A 15 -1.50 1.46 -2.27
CA GLN A 15 -0.74 0.21 -2.22
C GLN A 15 0.63 0.30 -2.90
N ILE A 16 0.71 1.01 -4.03
CA ILE A 16 1.97 1.21 -4.74
C ILE A 16 2.91 2.10 -3.90
N ALA A 17 2.39 3.19 -3.36
CA ALA A 17 3.14 4.07 -2.48
C ALA A 17 3.58 3.35 -1.19
N MET A 18 2.75 2.47 -0.64
CA MET A 18 3.10 1.59 0.48
C MET A 18 4.25 0.64 0.11
N GLY A 19 4.20 0.01 -1.07
CA GLY A 19 5.28 -0.86 -1.56
C GLY A 19 6.61 -0.13 -1.71
N GLN A 20 6.59 1.13 -2.18
CA GLN A 20 7.78 1.98 -2.27
C GLN A 20 8.38 2.28 -0.89
N VAL A 21 7.52 2.55 0.10
CA VAL A 21 7.94 2.75 1.50
C VAL A 21 8.54 1.46 2.07
N MET A 22 7.91 0.31 1.87
CA MET A 22 8.40 -0.99 2.35
C MET A 22 9.78 -1.33 1.79
N GLN A 23 9.98 -1.22 0.47
CA GLN A 23 11.28 -1.49 -0.16
C GLN A 23 12.39 -0.60 0.42
N ARG A 24 12.10 0.69 0.63
CA ARG A 24 13.07 1.64 1.19
C ARG A 24 13.38 1.40 2.65
N SER A 25 12.37 1.05 3.44
CA SER A 25 12.53 0.72 4.85
C SER A 25 13.12 -0.68 5.07
N ARG A 26 13.42 -1.43 4.01
CA ARG A 26 13.89 -2.83 4.04
C ARG A 26 12.91 -3.76 4.75
N LEU A 27 11.64 -3.59 4.44
CA LEU A 27 10.56 -4.45 4.90
C LEU A 27 10.15 -5.40 3.77
N ASP A 28 9.68 -6.59 4.15
CA ASP A 28 9.01 -7.50 3.24
C ASP A 28 7.58 -7.03 2.91
N TRP A 29 6.88 -7.76 2.04
CA TRP A 29 5.50 -7.45 1.63
C TRP A 29 4.46 -7.62 2.74
N LEU A 30 4.86 -8.15 3.91
CA LEU A 30 4.06 -8.22 5.13
C LEU A 30 4.40 -7.09 6.13
N GLY A 31 5.39 -6.26 5.83
CA GLY A 31 5.85 -5.18 6.70
C GLY A 31 6.83 -5.62 7.79
N SER A 32 7.46 -6.80 7.68
CA SER A 32 8.48 -7.28 8.62
C SER A 32 9.90 -6.93 8.15
N PRO A 33 10.86 -6.64 9.06
CA PRO A 33 12.24 -6.38 8.69
C PRO A 33 12.87 -7.54 7.92
N THR A 34 13.53 -7.24 6.79
CA THR A 34 14.15 -8.26 5.94
C THR A 34 15.52 -7.83 5.41
N THR A 35 16.24 -8.74 4.74
CA THR A 35 17.54 -8.45 4.13
C THR A 35 17.38 -7.56 2.89
N LYS A 36 18.46 -6.86 2.49
CA LYS A 36 18.44 -5.96 1.32
C LYS A 36 17.98 -6.66 0.04
N GLU A 37 18.38 -7.91 -0.15
CA GLU A 37 18.06 -8.71 -1.33
C GLU A 37 16.55 -9.02 -1.42
N LEU A 38 15.93 -9.37 -0.29
CA LEU A 38 14.49 -9.65 -0.19
C LEU A 38 13.65 -8.37 -0.27
N ALA A 39 14.15 -7.26 0.28
CA ALA A 39 13.48 -5.97 0.22
C ALA A 39 13.29 -5.45 -1.22
N VAL A 40 14.24 -5.70 -2.13
CA VAL A 40 14.11 -5.29 -3.54
C VAL A 40 12.95 -6.02 -4.24
N GLY A 41 12.68 -7.28 -3.85
CA GLY A 41 11.52 -8.03 -4.36
C GLY A 41 10.17 -7.53 -3.84
N THR A 42 10.16 -6.77 -2.74
CA THR A 42 8.93 -6.42 -2.03
C THR A 42 8.01 -5.52 -2.84
N PHE A 43 8.55 -4.46 -3.45
CA PHE A 43 7.75 -3.59 -4.31
C PHE A 43 7.13 -4.36 -5.48
N ARG A 44 7.88 -5.26 -6.10
CA ARG A 44 7.37 -6.09 -7.21
C ARG A 44 6.23 -6.99 -6.75
N ILE A 45 6.34 -7.60 -5.57
CA ILE A 45 5.27 -8.42 -5.01
C ILE A 45 4.02 -7.57 -4.75
N VAL A 46 4.16 -6.43 -4.07
CA VAL A 46 3.04 -5.53 -3.76
C VAL A 46 2.39 -4.98 -5.05
N LEU A 47 3.20 -4.65 -6.05
CA LEU A 47 2.74 -4.19 -7.36
C LEU A 47 1.95 -5.29 -8.09
N ILE A 48 2.48 -6.52 -8.13
CA ILE A 48 1.80 -7.67 -8.74
C ILE A 48 0.47 -7.95 -8.03
N LEU A 49 0.44 -7.95 -6.70
CA LEU A 49 -0.78 -8.14 -5.92
C LEU A 49 -1.81 -7.05 -6.20
N SER A 50 -1.38 -5.79 -6.29
CA SER A 50 -2.25 -4.66 -6.61
C SER A 50 -2.84 -4.76 -8.01
N ILE A 51 -2.01 -5.07 -9.02
CA ILE A 51 -2.46 -5.26 -10.40
C ILE A 51 -3.40 -6.46 -10.50
N ALA A 52 -3.05 -7.59 -9.87
CA ALA A 52 -3.88 -8.79 -9.86
C ALA A 52 -5.26 -8.52 -9.24
N SER A 53 -5.33 -7.76 -8.14
CA SER A 53 -6.60 -7.36 -7.53
C SER A 53 -7.42 -6.47 -8.47
N ILE A 54 -6.81 -5.49 -9.14
CA ILE A 54 -7.51 -4.63 -10.11
C ILE A 54 -8.04 -5.45 -11.29
N VAL A 55 -7.22 -6.34 -11.87
CA VAL A 55 -7.61 -7.20 -12.99
C VAL A 55 -8.73 -8.15 -12.57
N PHE A 56 -8.63 -8.75 -11.39
CA PHE A 56 -9.65 -9.62 -10.84
C PHE A 56 -10.99 -8.90 -10.65
N SER A 57 -10.99 -7.73 -9.99
CA SER A 57 -12.19 -6.91 -9.82
C SER A 57 -12.77 -6.47 -11.17
N PHE A 58 -11.92 -6.03 -12.11
CA PHE A 58 -12.39 -5.61 -13.44
C PHE A 58 -13.02 -6.76 -14.23
N ALA A 59 -12.39 -7.95 -14.23
CA ALA A 59 -12.92 -9.13 -14.91
C ALA A 59 -14.28 -9.57 -14.34
N LEU A 60 -14.45 -9.54 -13.00
CA LEU A 60 -15.72 -9.87 -12.37
C LEU A 60 -16.81 -8.83 -12.63
N ASN A 61 -16.46 -7.53 -12.68
CA ASN A 61 -17.43 -6.48 -13.06
C ASN A 61 -17.90 -6.66 -14.50
N LEU A 62 -17.00 -6.89 -15.46
CA LEU A 62 -17.38 -7.16 -16.85
C LEU A 62 -18.28 -8.38 -16.98
N TYR A 63 -18.02 -9.42 -16.17
CA TYR A 63 -18.86 -10.62 -16.17
C TYR A 63 -20.23 -10.35 -15.57
N GLU A 64 -20.31 -9.60 -14.46
CA GLU A 64 -21.56 -9.18 -13.82
C GLU A 64 -22.42 -8.30 -14.75
N ASP A 65 -21.81 -7.34 -15.45
CA ASP A 65 -22.47 -6.47 -16.43
C ASP A 65 -23.09 -7.26 -17.59
N SER A 66 -22.47 -8.39 -18.00
CA SER A 66 -23.00 -9.24 -19.07
C SER A 66 -24.33 -9.93 -18.71
N TYR A 67 -24.55 -10.25 -17.43
CA TYR A 67 -25.83 -10.79 -16.94
C TYR A 67 -26.90 -9.71 -16.91
N TRP A 68 -26.53 -8.50 -16.49
CA TRP A 68 -27.42 -7.35 -16.45
C TRP A 68 -27.98 -7.01 -17.84
N ASP A 69 -27.14 -6.96 -18.87
CA ASP A 69 -27.56 -6.69 -20.25
C ASP A 69 -28.48 -7.79 -20.82
N SER A 70 -28.29 -9.03 -20.34
CA SER A 70 -29.13 -10.17 -20.71
C SER A 70 -30.47 -10.22 -19.97
N GLY A 71 -30.71 -9.30 -19.02
CA GLY A 71 -31.91 -9.27 -18.17
C GLY A 71 -32.02 -10.45 -17.20
N MET A 72 -30.89 -11.11 -16.90
CA MET A 72 -30.82 -12.25 -15.99
C MET A 72 -30.16 -11.82 -14.68
N ASP A 73 -30.68 -12.32 -13.56
CA ASP A 73 -30.04 -12.08 -12.26
C ASP A 73 -28.65 -12.71 -12.22
N SER A 74 -27.65 -11.92 -11.82
CA SER A 74 -26.29 -12.41 -11.65
C SER A 74 -26.26 -13.50 -10.55
N PRO A 75 -25.62 -14.65 -10.80
CA PRO A 75 -25.43 -15.67 -9.78
C PRO A 75 -24.80 -15.11 -8.50
N SER A 76 -25.44 -15.34 -7.34
CA SER A 76 -24.97 -14.85 -6.03
C SER A 76 -23.53 -15.26 -5.69
N ILE A 77 -23.06 -16.37 -6.28
CA ILE A 77 -21.68 -16.84 -6.15
C ILE A 77 -20.65 -15.85 -6.70
N ILE A 78 -20.96 -15.13 -7.79
CA ILE A 78 -20.05 -14.16 -8.41
C ILE A 78 -19.89 -12.96 -7.47
N THR A 79 -21.00 -12.39 -7.02
CA THR A 79 -21.02 -11.26 -6.07
C THR A 79 -20.33 -11.65 -4.76
N THR A 80 -20.53 -12.89 -4.29
CA THR A 80 -19.87 -13.41 -3.09
C THR A 80 -18.35 -13.51 -3.28
N ILE A 81 -17.87 -14.11 -4.38
CA ILE A 81 -16.44 -14.23 -4.68
C ILE A 81 -15.77 -12.85 -4.81
N LYS A 82 -16.42 -11.91 -5.50
CA LYS A 82 -15.97 -10.52 -5.64
C LYS A 82 -15.80 -9.86 -4.27
N THR A 83 -16.86 -9.89 -3.46
CA THR A 83 -16.89 -9.29 -2.11
C THR A 83 -15.82 -9.91 -1.22
N CYS A 84 -15.69 -11.24 -1.23
CA CYS A 84 -14.66 -11.94 -0.45
C CYS A 84 -13.23 -11.54 -0.88
N GLY A 85 -12.96 -11.46 -2.18
CA GLY A 85 -11.66 -11.05 -2.71
C GLY A 85 -11.29 -9.62 -2.29
N GLU A 86 -12.24 -8.68 -2.42
CA GLU A 86 -12.05 -7.29 -2.02
C GLU A 86 -11.80 -7.15 -0.51
N VAL A 87 -12.59 -7.85 0.32
CA VAL A 87 -12.42 -7.84 1.78
C VAL A 87 -11.04 -8.41 2.16
N LEU A 88 -10.62 -9.54 1.58
CA LEU A 88 -9.31 -10.13 1.85
C LEU A 88 -8.16 -9.19 1.47
N PHE A 89 -8.27 -8.53 0.31
CA PHE A 89 -7.27 -7.56 -0.13
C PHE A 89 -7.21 -6.33 0.78
N ILE A 90 -8.36 -5.81 1.23
CA ILE A 90 -8.44 -4.72 2.20
C ILE A 90 -7.79 -5.13 3.52
N LEU A 91 -8.14 -6.29 4.08
CA LEU A 91 -7.56 -6.79 5.33
C LEU A 91 -6.04 -6.95 5.24
N TRP A 92 -5.55 -7.55 4.15
CA TRP A 92 -4.12 -7.66 3.89
C TRP A 92 -3.46 -6.28 3.83
N SER A 93 -4.05 -5.33 3.12
CA SER A 93 -3.47 -3.99 2.97
C SER A 93 -3.41 -3.22 4.30
N ILE A 94 -4.45 -3.32 5.13
CA ILE A 94 -4.47 -2.70 6.46
C ILE A 94 -3.39 -3.34 7.33
N PHE A 95 -3.29 -4.67 7.33
CA PHE A 95 -2.27 -5.40 8.08
C PHE A 95 -0.85 -4.99 7.67
N ALA A 96 -0.58 -4.98 6.36
CA ALA A 96 0.73 -4.64 5.84
C ALA A 96 1.10 -3.17 6.12
N LEU A 97 0.14 -2.24 6.05
CA LEU A 97 0.34 -0.83 6.40
C LEU A 97 0.59 -0.64 7.90
N TYR A 98 -0.20 -1.32 8.74
CA TYR A 98 -0.03 -1.32 10.19
C TYR A 98 1.39 -1.79 10.57
N LYS A 99 1.83 -2.94 10.05
CA LYS A 99 3.17 -3.48 10.31
C LYS A 99 4.26 -2.54 9.79
N THR A 100 4.09 -1.98 8.60
CA THR A 100 5.03 -1.00 8.03
C THR A 100 5.19 0.21 8.92
N ARG A 101 4.07 0.77 9.42
CA ARG A 101 4.09 1.91 10.33
C ARG A 101 4.77 1.55 11.65
N GLN A 102 4.40 0.41 12.24
CA GLN A 102 4.99 -0.09 13.48
C GLN A 102 6.51 -0.22 13.36
N SER A 103 7.01 -0.89 12.31
CA SER A 103 8.46 -1.06 12.11
C SER A 103 9.20 0.26 11.88
N VAL A 104 8.59 1.22 11.18
CA VAL A 104 9.18 2.56 11.04
C VAL A 104 9.23 3.28 12.39
N ARG A 105 8.18 3.21 13.20
CA ARG A 105 8.16 3.84 14.52
C ARG A 105 9.17 3.24 15.49
N GLU A 106 9.26 1.91 15.52
CA GLU A 106 10.27 1.18 16.31
C GLU A 106 11.68 1.62 15.92
N ARG A 107 11.95 1.77 14.61
CA ARG A 107 13.25 2.19 14.10
C ARG A 107 13.63 3.62 14.47
N TYR A 108 12.67 4.53 14.49
CA TYR A 108 12.89 5.95 14.80
C TYR A 108 12.51 6.31 16.26
N SER A 109 12.22 5.32 17.11
CA SER A 109 11.80 5.51 18.51
C SER A 109 10.64 6.50 18.68
N ILE A 110 9.62 6.45 17.82
CA ILE A 110 8.48 7.39 17.82
C ILE A 110 7.39 6.88 18.80
N PRO A 111 7.17 7.54 19.96
CA PRO A 111 6.22 7.08 20.97
C PRO A 111 4.75 7.27 20.52
N GLU A 112 3.86 6.41 21.02
CA GLU A 112 2.41 6.52 20.81
C GLU A 112 1.83 7.66 21.64
N GLU A 113 0.91 8.44 21.07
CA GLU A 113 0.36 9.63 21.72
C GLU A 113 -1.09 9.44 22.16
N ARG A 114 -1.95 8.89 21.28
CA ARG A 114 -3.41 8.96 21.46
C ARG A 114 -4.11 7.60 21.54
N CYS A 115 -3.42 6.49 21.30
CA CYS A 115 -3.96 5.14 21.47
C CYS A 115 -2.86 4.10 21.65
N VAL A 116 -2.41 3.88 22.90
CA VAL A 116 -1.32 2.95 23.20
C VAL A 116 -1.66 1.53 22.70
N GLY A 117 -0.84 0.99 21.79
CA GLY A 117 -0.95 -0.33 21.18
C GLY A 117 -1.87 -0.43 19.96
N CYS A 118 -2.70 0.59 19.68
CA CYS A 118 -3.69 0.55 18.60
C CYS A 118 -3.64 1.75 17.64
N GLU A 119 -2.83 2.77 17.93
CA GLU A 119 -2.76 3.99 17.12
C GLU A 119 -2.45 3.69 15.66
N ASP A 120 -1.51 2.77 15.41
CA ASP A 120 -1.09 2.40 14.06
C ASP A 120 -2.19 1.65 13.29
N LEU A 121 -2.98 0.83 13.99
CA LEU A 121 -4.11 0.12 13.40
C LEU A 121 -5.24 1.11 13.06
N CYS A 122 -5.58 2.02 13.97
CA CYS A 122 -6.57 3.06 13.74
C CYS A 122 -6.16 3.97 12.57
N CYS A 123 -4.92 4.42 12.52
CA CYS A 123 -4.40 5.23 11.41
C CYS A 123 -4.45 4.48 10.07
N SER A 124 -4.19 3.17 10.08
CA SER A 124 -4.24 2.33 8.87
C SER A 124 -5.67 2.07 8.38
N ILE A 125 -6.65 1.96 9.29
CA ILE A 125 -8.07 1.77 8.94
C ILE A 125 -8.71 3.08 8.48
N PHE A 126 -8.56 4.16 9.24
CA PHE A 126 -9.33 5.39 9.03
C PHE A 126 -8.64 6.43 8.13
N CYS A 127 -7.32 6.35 7.95
CA CYS A 127 -6.54 7.33 7.17
C CYS A 127 -5.36 6.66 6.47
N SER A 128 -5.62 5.56 5.76
CA SER A 128 -4.58 4.76 5.09
C SER A 128 -3.69 5.61 4.16
N CYS A 129 -4.29 6.46 3.33
CA CYS A 129 -3.57 7.38 2.43
C CYS A 129 -2.69 8.38 3.20
N CYS A 130 -3.18 8.92 4.31
CA CYS A 130 -2.47 9.86 5.16
C CYS A 130 -1.26 9.20 5.81
N THR A 131 -1.45 7.97 6.29
CA THR A 131 -0.43 7.14 6.90
C THR A 131 0.68 6.83 5.91
N VAL A 132 0.33 6.38 4.70
CA VAL A 132 1.32 6.14 3.64
C VAL A 132 2.04 7.42 3.24
N ALA A 133 1.34 8.54 3.09
CA ALA A 133 1.97 9.82 2.74
C ALA A 133 2.93 10.32 3.84
N GLN A 134 2.59 10.12 5.11
CA GLN A 134 3.45 10.42 6.25
C GLN A 134 4.69 9.52 6.21
N LEU A 135 4.52 8.21 6.05
CA LEU A 135 5.62 7.25 5.97
C LEU A 135 6.55 7.53 4.78
N ALA A 136 5.98 7.86 3.63
CA ALA A 136 6.72 8.24 2.43
C ALA A 136 7.55 9.49 2.66
N ARG A 137 7.04 10.48 3.40
CA ARG A 137 7.82 11.67 3.76
C ARG A 137 8.92 11.42 4.77
N HIS A 138 8.69 10.55 5.75
CA HIS A 138 9.72 10.25 6.76
C HIS A 138 10.83 9.37 6.21
N THR A 139 10.50 8.44 5.32
CA THR A 139 11.48 7.54 4.70
C THR A 139 12.14 8.18 3.49
N GLY A 140 11.40 9.04 2.79
CA GLY A 140 11.77 10.01 1.76
C GLY A 140 12.62 11.15 2.28
N GLU A 141 13.95 11.09 2.16
CA GLU A 141 14.81 12.29 2.25
C GLU A 141 14.51 13.28 1.10
N HIS A 142 13.28 13.78 1.03
CA HIS A 142 12.75 14.62 -0.04
C HIS A 142 13.35 16.03 -0.06
N GLU A 143 14.05 16.41 1.01
CA GLU A 143 14.86 17.63 1.07
C GLU A 143 16.11 17.52 0.21
N LYS A 144 16.62 16.29 -0.01
CA LYS A 144 17.84 16.02 -0.78
C LYS A 144 17.56 15.43 -2.16
N TYR A 145 16.47 14.67 -2.31
CA TYR A 145 16.11 14.00 -3.56
C TYR A 145 14.65 14.23 -3.92
N GLN A 146 14.42 14.84 -5.10
CA GLN A 146 13.07 15.03 -5.65
C GLN A 146 12.40 13.67 -5.88
N GLY A 147 11.12 13.55 -5.53
CA GLY A 147 10.36 12.33 -5.76
C GLY A 147 10.14 12.08 -7.26
N ILE A 148 10.30 10.83 -7.70
CA ILE A 148 10.04 10.43 -9.09
C ILE A 148 8.81 9.52 -9.12
N TYR A 149 7.89 9.81 -10.03
CA TYR A 149 6.73 8.96 -10.27
C TYR A 149 7.15 7.64 -10.94
N PHE A 150 6.46 6.54 -10.59
CA PHE A 150 6.65 5.22 -11.22
C PHE A 150 8.05 4.59 -11.10
N SER A 151 8.86 4.97 -10.09
CA SER A 151 10.09 4.23 -9.76
C SER A 151 9.86 3.22 -8.63
N GLU A 152 10.70 2.19 -8.54
CA GLU A 152 10.59 1.13 -7.51
C GLU A 152 10.66 1.71 -6.07
N THR A 153 11.39 2.81 -5.88
CA THR A 153 11.57 3.46 -4.57
C THR A 153 10.90 4.84 -4.47
N GLY A 154 10.34 5.39 -5.54
CA GLY A 154 9.85 6.77 -5.57
C GLY A 154 10.95 7.85 -5.49
N LEU A 155 12.22 7.47 -5.70
CA LEU A 155 13.40 8.37 -5.73
C LEU A 155 14.24 8.18 -7.01
N PRO A 156 15.14 9.13 -7.33
CA PRO A 156 16.20 8.94 -8.33
C PRO A 156 17.14 7.79 -7.95
N LEU A 157 17.68 7.11 -8.97
CA LEU A 157 18.63 6.00 -8.86
C LEU A 157 19.88 6.31 -8.01
N GLU A 158 20.24 7.59 -7.90
CA GLU A 158 21.40 8.08 -7.15
C GLU A 158 21.14 8.26 -5.64
N ALA A 159 19.89 8.10 -5.20
CA ALA A 159 19.53 8.30 -3.81
C ALA A 159 19.85 7.07 -2.94
N PRO A 160 20.47 7.24 -1.76
CA PRO A 160 20.73 6.14 -0.85
C PRO A 160 19.40 5.57 -0.32
N MET A 161 19.31 4.24 -0.27
CA MET A 161 18.22 3.57 0.46
C MET A 161 18.32 3.92 1.94
N ALA A 162 17.20 4.27 2.58
CA ALA A 162 17.14 4.63 3.99
C ALA A 162 17.92 3.60 4.84
N MET A 163 18.92 4.10 5.57
CA MET A 163 20.02 3.28 6.08
C MET A 163 19.61 2.44 7.27
#